data_AF-A0A9E3TI44-F1
#
_entry.id   AF-A0A9E3TI44-F1
#
_cell.length_a   1.000
_cell.length_b   1.000
_cell.length_c   1.000
_cell.angle_alpha   90.00
_cell.angle_beta   90.00
_cell.angle_gamma   90.00
#
_symmetry.space_group_name_H-M   'P 1'
#
loop_
_entity.id
_entity.type
_entity.pdbx_description
1 polymer ?
#
loop_
_entity_poly.entity_id
_entity_poly.type
_entity_poly.pdbx_seq_one_letter_code
_entity_poly.pdbx_strand_id
1 'polypeptide(L)'
;MNKTPKAGFARLRAVAAVVGIALALLAAATPGLASNPNINYQRGHLFYLAYENSPSGPEYLVDLGDESVFTNATTNVTLPDVRAGDFASIFSGITPNLWVGLFGIQNPVTLDGILSANGPKDDTQFNSSSVVGAVQQIDTWGTGLAAFSSPVGSSANAGQFPGAVNGSYQATLNGSSQGSLGNNVQWNVETRLSSSAGTRIGPTKIHFDSAVNNPTSGANSRAVVGMFTLFTDGTVLYQPDRDGDFLPDVPIGSDPNADKCPGVNSTNNTDADADSRAVPCDCNDADATVWSAPGEATGIAFSSHTALAWSAPADKGGTAALTYDVLRGTQTVGGTAPTYSCFLTGTASASSTDSDVPTLGGSPFFYLIRAINPCPGTLGDGPVGTGQNTSGPFARVVPTCP
;
A
#
# COMPACT_ATOMS: atom_id res chain seq x y z
N MET A 1 4.34 74.28 -59.15
CA MET A 1 2.94 74.70 -59.41
C MET A 1 2.28 73.69 -60.34
N ASN A 2 0.99 73.43 -60.11
CA ASN A 2 0.03 72.75 -60.99
C ASN A 2 -0.02 71.21 -61.06
N LYS A 3 -0.97 70.67 -60.27
CA LYS A 3 -2.16 69.90 -60.65
C LYS A 3 -2.11 69.01 -61.92
N THR A 4 -2.24 67.69 -61.67
CA THR A 4 -3.14 66.64 -62.26
C THR A 4 -3.56 66.71 -63.75
N PRO A 5 -3.67 65.55 -64.46
CA PRO A 5 -4.97 64.83 -64.49
C PRO A 5 -5.02 63.31 -64.79
N LYS A 6 -6.14 62.70 -64.35
CA LYS A 6 -7.08 61.72 -64.96
C LYS A 6 -6.64 60.35 -65.55
N ALA A 7 -7.11 59.30 -64.86
CA ALA A 7 -8.04 58.23 -65.26
C ALA A 7 -8.00 57.57 -66.67
N GLY A 8 -7.98 56.22 -66.66
CA GLY A 8 -8.41 55.36 -67.76
C GLY A 8 -8.66 53.91 -67.29
N PHE A 9 -9.91 53.46 -67.35
CA PHE A 9 -10.38 52.10 -67.01
C PHE A 9 -10.02 51.09 -68.10
N ALA A 10 -9.61 49.88 -67.72
CA ALA A 10 -9.84 48.66 -68.51
C ALA A 10 -9.94 47.44 -67.59
N ARG A 11 -11.14 46.83 -67.55
CA ARG A 11 -11.41 45.53 -66.91
C ARG A 11 -10.87 44.43 -67.81
N LEU A 12 -10.00 43.55 -67.29
CA LEU A 12 -9.73 42.25 -67.90
C LEU A 12 -10.23 41.15 -66.97
N ARG A 13 -11.18 40.36 -67.48
CA ARG A 13 -11.61 39.09 -66.89
C ARG A 13 -10.51 38.05 -67.18
N ALA A 14 -9.91 37.48 -66.14
CA ALA A 14 -9.10 36.28 -66.26
C ALA A 14 -9.99 35.06 -66.01
N VAL A 15 -10.13 34.25 -67.05
CA VAL A 15 -10.71 32.90 -67.02
C VAL A 15 -9.71 31.98 -66.34
N ALA A 16 -10.13 31.28 -65.29
CA ALA A 16 -9.31 30.25 -64.65
C ALA A 16 -9.27 29.01 -65.54
N ALA A 17 -8.10 28.72 -66.11
CA ALA A 17 -7.82 27.42 -66.74
C ALA A 17 -7.21 26.50 -65.68
N VAL A 18 -7.93 25.41 -65.39
CA VAL A 18 -7.50 24.30 -64.55
C VAL A 18 -6.44 23.51 -65.31
N VAL A 19 -5.22 23.48 -64.79
CA VAL A 19 -4.19 22.49 -65.16
C VAL A 19 -3.98 21.61 -63.94
N GLY A 20 -4.52 20.39 -64.00
CA GLY A 20 -4.29 19.36 -63.00
C GLY A 20 -2.85 18.88 -63.05
N ILE A 21 -2.05 19.31 -62.07
CA ILE A 21 -0.82 18.61 -61.70
C ILE A 21 -1.26 17.58 -60.67
N ALA A 22 -1.33 16.31 -61.10
CA ALA A 22 -1.38 15.18 -60.18
C ALA A 22 -0.03 15.12 -59.45
N LEU A 23 0.05 15.82 -58.31
CA LEU A 23 1.06 15.54 -57.31
C LEU A 23 0.71 14.16 -56.76
N ALA A 24 1.46 13.14 -57.18
CA ALA A 24 1.57 11.94 -56.37
C ALA A 24 2.14 12.40 -55.03
N LEU A 25 1.25 12.58 -54.04
CA LEU A 25 1.67 12.50 -52.65
C LEU A 25 2.27 11.10 -52.51
N LEU A 26 3.60 11.01 -52.50
CA LEU A 26 4.23 10.00 -51.67
C LEU A 26 3.62 10.22 -50.30
N ALA A 27 2.77 9.29 -49.88
CA ALA A 27 2.47 9.11 -48.48
C ALA A 27 3.83 8.98 -47.80
N ALA A 28 4.30 10.05 -47.16
CA ALA A 28 5.21 9.89 -46.05
C ALA A 28 4.49 8.89 -45.16
N ALA A 29 5.09 7.70 -44.97
CA ALA A 29 4.58 6.77 -44.00
C ALA A 29 4.46 7.56 -42.71
N THR A 30 3.22 7.90 -42.32
CA THR A 30 2.92 8.09 -40.90
C THR A 30 3.58 6.90 -40.22
N PRO A 31 4.47 7.08 -39.22
CA PRO A 31 5.04 5.94 -38.52
C PRO A 31 3.86 5.04 -38.17
N GLY A 32 3.85 3.86 -38.79
CA GLY A 32 2.66 3.03 -38.87
C GLY A 32 2.20 2.74 -37.46
N LEU A 33 0.90 2.86 -37.22
CA LEU A 33 0.24 2.29 -36.06
C LEU A 33 0.81 0.88 -35.84
N ALA A 34 1.64 0.70 -34.82
CA ALA A 34 2.13 -0.62 -34.49
C ALA A 34 1.00 -1.35 -33.77
N SER A 35 0.58 -2.50 -34.30
CA SER A 35 -0.43 -3.32 -33.66
C SER A 35 0.24 -4.31 -32.71
N ASN A 36 -0.08 -4.21 -31.43
CA ASN A 36 0.35 -5.14 -30.41
C ASN A 36 -0.87 -5.86 -29.82
N PRO A 37 -1.24 -7.04 -30.34
CA PRO A 37 -2.38 -7.79 -29.83
C PRO A 37 -2.12 -8.40 -28.45
N ASN A 38 -0.88 -8.34 -27.95
CA ASN A 38 -0.51 -8.93 -26.67
C ASN A 38 -0.99 -8.04 -25.50
N ILE A 39 -0.93 -6.71 -25.63
CA ILE A 39 -1.48 -5.82 -24.60
C ILE A 39 -3.01 -5.86 -24.64
N ASN A 40 -3.62 -6.37 -23.57
CA ASN A 40 -5.07 -6.38 -23.37
C ASN A 40 -5.43 -5.54 -22.14
N TYR A 41 -5.36 -4.22 -22.31
CA TYR A 41 -5.71 -3.28 -21.25
C TYR A 41 -7.15 -3.47 -20.81
N GLN A 42 -7.34 -3.60 -19.49
CA GLN A 42 -8.63 -3.39 -18.85
C GLN A 42 -8.48 -2.26 -17.83
N ARG A 43 -9.55 -1.50 -17.67
CA ARG A 43 -9.57 -0.44 -16.68
C ARG A 43 -9.38 -1.02 -15.28
N GLY A 44 -8.47 -0.42 -14.50
CA GLY A 44 -7.99 -0.97 -13.24
C GLY A 44 -6.56 -1.52 -13.35
N HIS A 45 -6.11 -1.84 -14.57
CA HIS A 45 -4.75 -2.33 -14.73
C HIS A 45 -3.68 -1.30 -14.34
N LEU A 46 -2.61 -1.81 -13.73
CA LEU A 46 -1.39 -1.08 -13.45
C LEU A 46 -0.35 -1.28 -14.56
N PHE A 47 0.53 -0.30 -14.72
CA PHE A 47 1.58 -0.32 -15.71
C PHE A 47 2.95 -0.18 -15.06
N TYR A 48 3.89 -0.98 -15.54
CA TYR A 48 5.32 -0.72 -15.44
C TYR A 48 5.78 -0.09 -16.75
N LEU A 49 6.48 1.03 -16.66
CA LEU A 49 7.08 1.68 -17.82
C LEU A 49 8.54 1.96 -17.52
N ALA A 50 9.44 1.63 -18.44
CA ALA A 50 10.81 2.12 -18.47
C ALA A 50 11.08 2.89 -19.76
N TYR A 51 11.84 3.99 -19.70
CA TYR A 51 12.18 4.75 -20.90
C TYR A 51 13.46 5.59 -20.76
N GLU A 52 14.07 5.90 -21.89
CA GLU A 52 15.21 6.82 -22.00
C GLU A 52 14.71 8.25 -22.22
N ASN A 53 14.88 9.14 -21.23
CA ASN A 53 14.29 10.49 -21.28
C ASN A 53 15.13 11.50 -22.07
N SER A 54 16.46 11.44 -21.97
CA SER A 54 17.35 12.43 -22.58
C SER A 54 18.65 11.78 -23.08
N PRO A 55 18.81 11.56 -24.40
CA PRO A 55 17.85 11.88 -25.48
C PRO A 55 16.54 11.10 -25.33
N SER A 56 15.44 11.60 -25.91
CA SER A 56 14.21 10.80 -25.95
C SER A 56 14.46 9.56 -26.80
N GLY A 57 14.44 8.41 -26.13
CA GLY A 57 14.79 7.11 -26.69
C GLY A 57 13.70 6.08 -26.40
N PRO A 58 14.02 4.78 -26.54
CA PRO A 58 13.01 3.73 -26.52
C PRO A 58 12.24 3.66 -25.19
N GLU A 59 11.04 3.08 -25.27
CA GLU A 59 10.16 2.80 -24.14
C GLU A 59 9.88 1.30 -24.07
N TYR A 60 9.84 0.77 -22.86
CA TYR A 60 9.40 -0.58 -22.52
C TYR A 60 8.24 -0.48 -21.56
N LEU A 61 7.12 -1.10 -21.91
CA LEU A 61 5.88 -1.08 -21.15
C LEU A 61 5.45 -2.50 -20.84
N VAL A 62 4.96 -2.72 -19.63
CA VAL A 62 4.32 -3.97 -19.22
C VAL A 62 3.01 -3.63 -18.53
N ASP A 63 1.92 -4.25 -18.99
CA ASP A 63 0.67 -4.32 -18.26
C ASP A 63 0.82 -5.33 -17.12
N LEU A 64 0.73 -4.85 -15.88
CA LEU A 64 0.92 -5.64 -14.67
C LEU A 64 -0.37 -6.33 -14.21
N GLY A 65 -1.48 -6.08 -14.90
CA GLY A 65 -2.80 -6.59 -14.55
C GLY A 65 -3.50 -5.75 -13.48
N ASP A 66 -4.57 -6.32 -12.95
CA ASP A 66 -5.56 -5.71 -12.06
C ASP A 66 -4.95 -5.13 -10.77
N GLU A 67 -5.42 -3.94 -10.37
CA GLU A 67 -4.96 -3.22 -9.18
C GLU A 67 -5.17 -4.00 -7.87
N SER A 68 -6.19 -4.87 -7.83
CA SER A 68 -6.53 -5.65 -6.65
C SER A 68 -5.44 -6.65 -6.27
N VAL A 69 -4.57 -7.02 -7.22
CA VAL A 69 -3.37 -7.83 -6.95
C VAL A 69 -2.44 -7.12 -5.97
N PHE A 70 -2.40 -5.79 -6.01
CA PHE A 70 -1.49 -4.97 -5.21
C PHE A 70 -2.16 -4.45 -3.94
N THR A 71 -3.39 -3.97 -4.04
CA THR A 71 -4.14 -3.41 -2.89
C THR A 71 -4.59 -4.47 -1.89
N ASN A 72 -4.74 -5.73 -2.30
CA ASN A 72 -5.09 -6.85 -1.41
C ASN A 72 -3.91 -7.77 -1.08
N ALA A 73 -2.69 -7.43 -1.51
CA ALA A 73 -1.52 -8.25 -1.25
C ALA A 73 -1.24 -8.36 0.26
N THR A 74 -0.97 -9.58 0.72
CA THR A 74 -0.52 -9.85 2.11
C THR A 74 0.88 -10.41 2.16
N THR A 75 1.49 -10.63 1.00
CA THR A 75 2.85 -11.13 0.81
C THR A 75 3.45 -10.48 -0.42
N ASN A 76 4.75 -10.69 -0.65
CA ASN A 76 5.42 -10.25 -1.86
C ASN A 76 4.67 -10.69 -3.13
N VAL A 77 4.55 -9.77 -4.08
CA VAL A 77 4.04 -10.06 -5.42
C VAL A 77 5.21 -10.01 -6.40
N THR A 78 5.50 -11.16 -7.00
CA THR A 78 6.48 -11.27 -8.09
C THR A 78 5.82 -10.89 -9.42
N LEU A 79 6.54 -10.15 -10.27
CA LEU A 79 6.03 -9.68 -11.55
C LEU A 79 6.81 -10.33 -12.71
N PRO A 80 6.52 -11.59 -13.06
CA PRO A 80 7.28 -12.36 -14.04
C PRO A 80 7.19 -11.81 -15.47
N ASP A 81 6.25 -10.91 -15.74
CA ASP A 81 6.11 -10.24 -17.03
C ASP A 81 7.08 -9.06 -17.19
N VAL A 82 7.63 -8.52 -16.10
CA VAL A 82 8.74 -7.56 -16.15
C VAL A 82 10.05 -8.32 -16.25
N ARG A 83 10.40 -8.75 -17.47
CA ARG A 83 11.55 -9.64 -17.72
C ARG A 83 12.84 -8.85 -17.95
N ALA A 84 13.91 -9.25 -17.26
CA ALA A 84 15.26 -8.70 -17.46
C ALA A 84 15.75 -8.86 -18.93
N GLY A 85 15.39 -9.96 -19.59
CA GLY A 85 15.78 -10.22 -20.98
C GLY A 85 15.13 -9.23 -21.97
N ASP A 86 13.85 -8.93 -21.78
CA ASP A 86 13.12 -7.95 -22.58
C ASP A 86 13.69 -6.55 -22.35
N PHE A 87 13.91 -6.20 -21.08
CA PHE A 87 14.52 -4.94 -20.68
C PHE A 87 15.90 -4.75 -21.33
N ALA A 88 16.76 -5.77 -21.30
CA ALA A 88 18.10 -5.73 -21.90
C ALA A 88 18.08 -5.71 -23.44
N SER A 89 17.01 -6.20 -24.07
CA SER A 89 16.84 -6.15 -25.53
C SER A 89 16.52 -4.74 -26.03
N ILE A 90 15.91 -3.91 -25.18
CA ILE A 90 15.52 -2.53 -25.47
C ILE A 90 16.58 -1.55 -24.98
N PHE A 91 17.11 -1.77 -23.78
CA PHE A 91 18.07 -0.88 -23.14
C PHE A 91 19.43 -1.56 -22.97
N SER A 92 20.46 -0.94 -23.54
CA SER A 92 21.83 -1.36 -23.28
C SER A 92 22.20 -1.16 -21.80
N GLY A 93 23.25 -1.87 -21.34
CA GLY A 93 23.77 -1.71 -19.97
C GLY A 93 24.27 -0.30 -19.65
N ILE A 94 24.48 0.54 -20.67
CA ILE A 94 25.00 1.91 -20.58
C ILE A 94 23.98 2.97 -21.03
N THR A 95 22.71 2.61 -21.22
CA THR A 95 21.70 3.59 -21.65
C THR A 95 21.54 4.67 -20.56
N PRO A 96 21.78 5.96 -20.88
CA PRO A 96 21.73 7.05 -19.92
C PRO A 96 20.30 7.44 -19.57
N ASN A 97 20.12 8.14 -18.44
CA ASN A 97 18.85 8.78 -18.09
C ASN A 97 17.62 7.88 -18.23
N LEU A 98 17.74 6.63 -17.76
CA LEU A 98 16.61 5.73 -17.70
C LEU A 98 15.76 6.04 -16.48
N TRP A 99 14.46 6.05 -16.72
CA TRP A 99 13.43 6.28 -15.72
C TRP A 99 12.43 5.13 -15.77
N VAL A 100 11.86 4.83 -14.60
CA VAL A 100 10.81 3.82 -14.44
C VAL A 100 9.60 4.48 -13.81
N GLY A 101 8.45 4.40 -14.47
CA GLY A 101 7.15 4.80 -13.95
C GLY A 101 6.33 3.57 -13.54
N LEU A 102 5.61 3.69 -12.43
CA LEU A 102 4.65 2.70 -11.96
C LEU A 102 3.35 3.44 -11.64
N PHE A 103 2.26 3.13 -12.35
CA PHE A 103 0.99 3.82 -12.15
C PHE A 103 -0.18 3.06 -12.74
N GLY A 104 -1.39 3.40 -12.32
CA GLY A 104 -2.63 2.91 -12.93
C GLY A 104 -3.86 3.45 -12.22
N ILE A 105 -5.02 2.90 -12.55
CA ILE A 105 -6.31 3.37 -12.03
C ILE A 105 -6.68 2.51 -10.82
N GLN A 106 -6.96 3.15 -9.68
CA GLN A 106 -7.32 2.44 -8.45
C GLN A 106 -8.80 2.04 -8.42
N ASN A 107 -9.67 2.95 -8.87
CA ASN A 107 -11.10 2.77 -8.77
C ASN A 107 -11.71 2.68 -10.18
N PRO A 108 -11.71 1.50 -10.83
CA PRO A 108 -12.12 1.37 -12.22
C PRO A 108 -13.61 1.69 -12.47
N VAL A 109 -14.43 1.72 -11.41
CA VAL A 109 -15.85 2.05 -11.50
C VAL A 109 -16.11 3.55 -11.34
N THR A 110 -15.57 4.15 -10.28
CA THR A 110 -15.84 5.55 -9.93
C THR A 110 -14.88 6.54 -10.59
N LEU A 111 -13.74 6.07 -11.11
CA LEU A 111 -12.73 6.86 -11.83
C LEU A 111 -12.19 8.04 -11.01
N ASP A 112 -12.14 7.89 -9.70
CA ASP A 112 -11.80 8.95 -8.74
C ASP A 112 -10.47 8.70 -8.02
N GLY A 113 -9.71 7.68 -8.42
CA GLY A 113 -8.43 7.35 -7.78
C GLY A 113 -7.40 6.75 -8.74
N ILE A 114 -6.13 7.05 -8.47
CA ILE A 114 -4.97 6.42 -9.11
C ILE A 114 -4.08 5.75 -8.06
N LEU A 115 -3.36 4.73 -8.51
CA LEU A 115 -2.18 4.24 -7.83
C LEU A 115 -0.96 4.74 -8.58
N SER A 116 0.06 5.22 -7.87
CA SER A 116 1.28 5.71 -8.50
C SER A 116 2.49 5.60 -7.61
N ALA A 117 3.65 5.38 -8.23
CA ALA A 117 4.94 5.53 -7.57
C ALA A 117 5.13 6.97 -7.06
N ASN A 118 5.87 7.11 -5.97
CA ASN A 118 6.28 8.38 -5.39
C ASN A 118 5.10 9.36 -5.23
N GLY A 119 3.97 8.88 -4.72
CA GLY A 119 2.70 9.59 -4.69
C GLY A 119 2.69 10.93 -3.95
N PRO A 120 1.50 11.47 -3.64
CA PRO A 120 1.42 12.76 -2.97
C PRO A 120 2.10 12.72 -1.60
N LYS A 121 3.06 13.63 -1.39
CA LYS A 121 3.77 13.84 -0.12
C LYS A 121 2.84 14.34 0.98
N ASP A 122 1.90 15.20 0.61
CA ASP A 122 0.95 15.83 1.52
C ASP A 122 -0.37 16.17 0.82
N ASP A 123 -1.38 16.54 1.61
CA ASP A 123 -2.71 16.88 1.10
C ASP A 123 -2.71 18.17 0.25
N THR A 124 -1.70 19.02 0.37
CA THR A 124 -1.67 20.29 -0.38
C THR A 124 -1.44 20.07 -1.86
N GLN A 125 -0.79 18.95 -2.25
CA GLN A 125 -0.57 18.60 -3.65
C GLN A 125 -1.88 18.30 -4.40
N PHE A 126 -2.98 18.00 -3.71
CA PHE A 126 -4.30 17.86 -4.36
C PHE A 126 -4.84 19.20 -4.88
N ASN A 127 -4.44 20.35 -4.31
CA ASN A 127 -4.96 21.66 -4.72
C ASN A 127 -4.57 22.08 -6.15
N SER A 128 -3.49 21.50 -6.67
CA SER A 128 -2.96 21.76 -8.01
C SER A 128 -2.84 20.47 -8.84
N SER A 129 -3.51 19.41 -8.41
CA SER A 129 -3.62 18.15 -9.14
C SER A 129 -5.08 17.89 -9.56
N SER A 130 -5.25 17.17 -10.65
CA SER A 130 -6.52 16.62 -11.13
C SER A 130 -6.39 15.10 -11.19
N VAL A 131 -6.72 14.40 -10.11
CA VAL A 131 -6.70 12.92 -10.08
C VAL A 131 -7.65 12.35 -11.13
N VAL A 132 -8.86 12.90 -11.26
CA VAL A 132 -9.81 12.51 -12.30
C VAL A 132 -9.24 12.75 -13.71
N GLY A 133 -8.49 13.85 -13.92
CA GLY A 133 -7.80 14.11 -15.18
C GLY A 133 -6.71 13.08 -15.47
N ALA A 134 -5.93 12.70 -14.45
CA ALA A 134 -4.90 11.65 -14.56
C ALA A 134 -5.54 10.31 -14.92
N VAL A 135 -6.64 9.93 -14.25
CA VAL A 135 -7.41 8.71 -14.54
C VAL A 135 -7.85 8.70 -16.01
N GLN A 136 -8.45 9.79 -16.50
CA GLN A 136 -8.92 9.88 -17.89
C GLN A 136 -7.78 9.75 -18.91
N GLN A 137 -6.63 10.35 -18.63
CA GLN A 137 -5.47 10.23 -19.51
C GLN A 137 -4.87 8.83 -19.49
N ILE A 138 -4.73 8.20 -18.32
CA ILE A 138 -4.27 6.81 -18.20
C ILE A 138 -5.22 5.87 -18.95
N ASP A 139 -6.54 6.01 -18.77
CA ASP A 139 -7.56 5.15 -19.40
C ASP A 139 -7.54 5.29 -20.94
N THR A 140 -7.45 6.53 -21.42
CA THR A 140 -7.38 6.82 -22.87
C THR A 140 -6.09 6.28 -23.47
N TRP A 141 -4.96 6.50 -22.79
CA TRP A 141 -3.66 6.00 -23.22
C TRP A 141 -3.64 4.47 -23.22
N GLY A 142 -4.08 3.82 -22.14
CA GLY A 142 -4.17 2.38 -21.99
C GLY A 142 -5.00 1.72 -23.08
N THR A 143 -6.18 2.27 -23.39
CA THR A 143 -7.05 1.80 -24.47
C THR A 143 -6.38 1.87 -25.85
N GLY A 144 -5.46 2.82 -26.05
CA GLY A 144 -4.72 2.99 -27.30
C GLY A 144 -3.52 2.06 -27.46
N LEU A 145 -3.00 1.46 -26.39
CA LEU A 145 -1.71 0.76 -26.40
C LEU A 145 -1.63 -0.38 -27.42
N ALA A 146 -2.72 -1.15 -27.57
CA ALA A 146 -2.77 -2.25 -28.52
C ALA A 146 -2.68 -1.77 -29.99
N ALA A 147 -3.05 -0.51 -30.26
CA ALA A 147 -3.03 0.09 -31.59
C ALA A 147 -1.76 0.92 -31.88
N PHE A 148 -0.98 1.27 -30.86
CA PHE A 148 0.17 2.16 -31.01
C PHE A 148 1.52 1.52 -30.66
N SER A 149 1.55 0.52 -29.78
CA SER A 149 2.80 -0.12 -29.33
C SER A 149 3.23 -1.27 -30.25
N SER A 150 4.53 -1.58 -30.25
CA SER A 150 5.04 -2.82 -30.87
C SER A 150 5.21 -3.93 -29.83
N PRO A 151 5.02 -5.21 -30.17
CA PRO A 151 5.33 -6.32 -29.26
C PRO A 151 6.80 -6.35 -28.83
N VAL A 152 7.08 -6.91 -27.65
CA VAL A 152 8.43 -7.15 -27.15
C VAL A 152 8.69 -8.65 -27.14
N GLY A 153 9.50 -9.12 -28.09
CA GLY A 153 9.82 -10.55 -28.22
C GLY A 153 8.58 -11.43 -28.24
N SER A 154 8.54 -12.40 -27.32
CA SER A 154 7.39 -13.31 -27.11
C SER A 154 6.58 -12.97 -25.85
N SER A 155 6.69 -11.75 -25.33
CA SER A 155 6.04 -11.35 -24.08
C SER A 155 4.59 -10.98 -24.31
N ALA A 156 3.71 -11.58 -23.50
CA ALA A 156 2.27 -11.57 -23.68
C ALA A 156 1.60 -10.29 -23.15
N ASN A 157 2.27 -9.51 -22.30
CA ASN A 157 1.69 -8.30 -21.68
C ASN A 157 2.60 -7.08 -21.88
N ALA A 158 3.54 -7.15 -22.83
CA ALA A 158 4.58 -6.14 -23.01
C ALA A 158 4.47 -5.43 -24.36
N GLY A 159 4.84 -4.16 -24.36
CA GLY A 159 4.90 -3.30 -25.52
C GLY A 159 6.15 -2.42 -25.50
N GLN A 160 6.51 -1.90 -26.67
CA GLN A 160 7.62 -0.95 -26.80
C GLN A 160 7.31 0.16 -27.79
N PHE A 161 8.00 1.28 -27.60
CA PHE A 161 8.05 2.40 -28.54
C PHE A 161 9.51 2.75 -28.84
N PRO A 162 9.81 3.26 -30.04
CA PRO A 162 11.17 3.64 -30.39
C PRO A 162 11.64 4.98 -29.77
N GLY A 163 10.73 5.73 -29.14
CA GLY A 163 10.93 7.13 -28.77
C GLY A 163 9.62 7.80 -28.35
N ALA A 164 9.67 9.12 -28.13
CA ALA A 164 8.48 9.96 -28.04
C ALA A 164 7.75 10.02 -29.40
N VAL A 165 6.73 9.18 -29.54
CA VAL A 165 5.86 9.10 -30.73
C VAL A 165 4.40 9.12 -30.31
N ASN A 166 3.49 9.35 -31.25
CA ASN A 166 2.06 9.40 -30.93
C ASN A 166 1.59 8.12 -30.22
N GLY A 167 0.94 8.27 -29.07
CA GLY A 167 0.49 7.16 -28.22
C GLY A 167 1.56 6.57 -27.28
N SER A 168 2.83 6.99 -27.39
CA SER A 168 3.88 6.62 -26.42
C SER A 168 3.67 7.36 -25.11
N TYR A 169 4.23 6.84 -24.01
CA TYR A 169 4.17 7.52 -22.72
C TYR A 169 4.85 8.89 -22.79
N GLN A 170 6.03 8.97 -23.39
CA GLN A 170 6.80 10.23 -23.46
C GLN A 170 6.05 11.32 -24.22
N ALA A 171 5.20 10.99 -25.19
CA ALA A 171 4.41 11.98 -25.93
C ALA A 171 3.06 12.29 -25.29
N THR A 172 2.53 11.39 -24.45
CA THR A 172 1.14 11.46 -23.97
C THR A 172 1.07 11.84 -22.49
N LEU A 173 1.75 11.07 -21.64
CA LEU A 173 1.65 11.17 -20.18
C LEU A 173 2.86 11.85 -19.54
N ASN A 174 3.96 12.00 -20.28
CA ASN A 174 5.09 12.79 -19.84
C ASN A 174 4.86 14.26 -20.23
N GLY A 175 4.08 14.97 -19.40
CA GLY A 175 3.63 16.34 -19.66
C GLY A 175 4.76 17.38 -19.75
N SER A 176 4.45 18.64 -19.43
CA SER A 176 5.48 19.68 -19.31
C SER A 176 6.46 19.40 -18.17
N SER A 177 6.00 18.63 -17.17
CA SER A 177 6.82 18.09 -16.09
C SER A 177 6.89 16.57 -16.20
N GLN A 178 8.10 16.05 -16.04
CA GLN A 178 8.37 14.63 -16.10
C GLN A 178 7.53 13.88 -15.04
N GLY A 179 6.89 12.77 -15.43
CA GLY A 179 6.09 11.95 -14.52
C GLY A 179 4.82 12.59 -13.98
N SER A 180 4.32 13.66 -14.61
CA SER A 180 3.13 14.38 -14.16
C SER A 180 1.80 13.82 -14.68
N LEU A 181 1.83 12.65 -15.35
CA LEU A 181 0.66 12.02 -15.99
C LEU A 181 -0.12 13.02 -16.86
N GLY A 182 0.60 13.76 -17.69
CA GLY A 182 0.09 14.78 -18.60
C GLY A 182 -0.31 16.08 -17.92
N ASN A 183 0.51 16.53 -16.95
CA ASN A 183 0.28 17.72 -16.12
C ASN A 183 -0.93 17.61 -15.19
N ASN A 184 -1.40 16.40 -14.90
CA ASN A 184 -2.52 16.19 -14.01
C ASN A 184 -2.09 16.06 -12.56
N VAL A 185 -0.89 15.56 -12.27
CA VAL A 185 -0.41 15.40 -10.89
C VAL A 185 0.85 16.22 -10.63
N GLN A 186 1.01 16.69 -9.39
CA GLN A 186 2.13 17.52 -8.95
C GLN A 186 3.33 16.72 -8.44
N TRP A 187 3.15 15.43 -8.20
CA TRP A 187 4.24 14.52 -7.87
C TRP A 187 4.78 13.87 -9.15
N ASN A 188 5.99 13.33 -9.05
CA ASN A 188 6.66 12.66 -10.16
C ASN A 188 6.48 11.15 -10.01
N VAL A 189 5.69 10.51 -10.87
CA VAL A 189 5.43 9.06 -10.81
C VAL A 189 6.60 8.19 -11.25
N GLU A 190 7.77 8.78 -11.47
CA GLU A 190 8.93 8.12 -12.03
C GLU A 190 10.13 8.10 -11.08
N THR A 191 10.90 7.02 -11.16
CA THR A 191 12.14 6.83 -10.42
C THR A 191 13.29 6.62 -11.40
N ARG A 192 14.40 7.31 -11.15
CA ARG A 192 15.59 7.21 -12.00
C ARG A 192 16.31 5.88 -11.77
N LEU A 193 16.54 5.15 -12.86
CA LEU A 193 17.25 3.86 -12.89
C LEU A 193 18.67 3.97 -13.44
N SER A 194 19.00 5.00 -14.23
CA SER A 194 20.39 5.23 -14.65
C SER A 194 20.81 6.69 -14.61
N SER A 195 22.10 6.92 -14.33
CA SER A 195 22.73 8.23 -14.37
C SER A 195 22.78 8.79 -15.79
N SER A 196 23.19 10.05 -15.95
CA SER A 196 23.36 10.68 -17.27
C SER A 196 24.53 10.08 -18.05
N ALA A 197 25.39 9.30 -17.39
CA ALA A 197 26.47 8.53 -18.00
C ALA A 197 26.09 7.06 -18.24
N GLY A 198 24.85 6.64 -17.95
CA GLY A 198 24.39 5.25 -18.17
C GLY A 198 24.65 4.29 -17.02
N THR A 199 25.18 4.76 -15.89
CA THR A 199 25.41 3.89 -14.72
C THR A 199 24.08 3.55 -14.04
N ARG A 200 23.79 2.25 -13.88
CA ARG A 200 22.58 1.77 -13.20
C ARG A 200 22.61 2.09 -11.71
N ILE A 201 21.48 2.55 -11.19
CA ILE A 201 21.26 2.92 -9.79
C ILE A 201 20.31 1.88 -9.20
N GLY A 202 20.68 1.24 -8.10
CA GLY A 202 19.78 0.36 -7.38
C GLY A 202 20.46 -0.84 -6.71
N PRO A 203 19.67 -1.72 -6.06
CA PRO A 203 18.20 -1.69 -6.01
C PRO A 203 17.64 -0.44 -5.32
N THR A 204 16.47 0.03 -5.77
CA THR A 204 15.81 1.23 -5.23
C THR A 204 14.41 0.88 -4.73
N LYS A 205 14.09 1.29 -3.50
CA LYS A 205 12.73 1.22 -2.96
C LYS A 205 11.92 2.41 -3.44
N ILE A 206 10.72 2.16 -3.93
CA ILE A 206 9.81 3.14 -4.50
C ILE A 206 8.48 2.98 -3.77
N HIS A 207 8.02 4.02 -3.11
CA HIS A 207 6.72 3.99 -2.44
C HIS A 207 5.62 3.96 -3.50
N PHE A 208 4.57 3.20 -3.22
CA PHE A 208 3.42 3.07 -4.10
C PHE A 208 2.18 3.50 -3.36
N ASP A 209 1.58 4.57 -3.85
CA ASP A 209 0.57 5.32 -3.12
C ASP A 209 -0.75 5.34 -3.85
N SER A 210 -1.82 5.26 -3.08
CA SER A 210 -3.19 5.55 -3.46
C SER A 210 -3.42 7.05 -3.35
N ALA A 211 -3.94 7.67 -4.41
CA ALA A 211 -4.40 9.05 -4.40
C ALA A 211 -5.83 9.10 -4.93
N VAL A 212 -6.78 9.46 -4.06
CA VAL A 212 -8.21 9.49 -4.37
C VAL A 212 -8.73 10.93 -4.19
N ASN A 213 -9.46 11.42 -5.18
CA ASN A 213 -10.22 12.67 -5.15
C ASN A 213 -11.64 12.31 -5.55
N ASN A 214 -12.53 12.13 -4.58
CA ASN A 214 -13.92 11.80 -4.86
C ASN A 214 -14.69 13.08 -5.22
N PRO A 215 -15.08 13.28 -6.49
CA PRO A 215 -15.72 14.52 -6.91
C PRO A 215 -17.17 14.63 -6.41
N THR A 216 -17.78 13.51 -6.00
CA THR A 216 -19.17 13.45 -5.52
C THR A 216 -19.27 13.89 -4.06
N SER A 217 -18.33 13.45 -3.23
CA SER A 217 -18.28 13.81 -1.80
C SER A 217 -17.36 15.02 -1.52
N GLY A 218 -16.48 15.39 -2.46
CA GLY A 218 -15.45 16.41 -2.26
C GLY A 218 -14.31 15.95 -1.34
N ALA A 219 -14.23 14.66 -1.02
CA ALA A 219 -13.21 14.12 -0.13
C ALA A 219 -11.95 13.73 -0.89
N ASN A 220 -10.79 14.08 -0.33
CA ASN A 220 -9.47 13.62 -0.79
C ASN A 220 -8.90 12.64 0.22
N SER A 221 -8.20 11.63 -0.26
CA SER A 221 -7.41 10.74 0.59
C SER A 221 -6.14 10.29 -0.11
N ARG A 222 -5.09 10.13 0.69
CA ARG A 222 -3.85 9.48 0.28
C ARG A 222 -3.47 8.39 1.27
N ALA A 223 -2.86 7.32 0.78
CA ALA A 223 -2.33 6.25 1.60
C ALA A 223 -1.19 5.55 0.86
N VAL A 224 -0.17 5.12 1.58
CA VAL A 224 0.79 4.14 1.05
C VAL A 224 0.06 2.80 0.97
N VAL A 225 0.28 2.07 -0.11
CA VAL A 225 -0.33 0.74 -0.35
C VAL A 225 0.75 -0.34 -0.34
N GLY A 226 1.98 0.04 -0.66
CA GLY A 226 3.13 -0.84 -0.67
C GLY A 226 4.37 -0.17 -1.23
N MET A 227 5.37 -0.98 -1.53
CA MET A 227 6.62 -0.55 -2.12
C MET A 227 7.06 -1.47 -3.24
N PHE A 228 7.62 -0.88 -4.28
CA PHE A 228 8.37 -1.61 -5.31
C PHE A 228 9.86 -1.56 -5.01
N THR A 229 10.52 -2.71 -5.10
CA THR A 229 11.97 -2.78 -5.24
C THR A 229 12.30 -2.86 -6.72
N LEU A 230 12.92 -1.82 -7.26
CA LEU A 230 13.40 -1.76 -8.63
C LEU A 230 14.86 -2.21 -8.69
N PHE A 231 15.14 -3.26 -9.45
CA PHE A 231 16.49 -3.79 -9.65
C PHE A 231 17.17 -3.16 -10.87
N THR A 232 18.50 -3.26 -10.93
CA THR A 232 19.33 -2.63 -11.98
C THR A 232 19.11 -3.22 -13.38
N ASP A 233 18.56 -4.43 -13.46
CA ASP A 233 18.16 -5.12 -14.69
C ASP A 233 16.72 -4.79 -15.15
N GLY A 234 16.05 -3.88 -14.45
CA GLY A 234 14.70 -3.43 -14.74
C GLY A 234 13.59 -4.27 -14.11
N THR A 235 13.91 -5.44 -13.52
CA THR A 235 12.90 -6.24 -12.82
C THR A 235 12.40 -5.52 -11.56
N VAL A 236 11.19 -5.91 -11.11
CA VAL A 236 10.56 -5.33 -9.92
C VAL A 236 9.97 -6.40 -9.01
N LEU A 237 9.97 -6.12 -7.71
CA LEU A 237 9.29 -6.87 -6.67
C LEU A 237 8.37 -5.94 -5.92
N TYR A 238 7.10 -6.30 -5.75
CA TYR A 238 6.16 -5.53 -4.91
C TYR A 238 6.05 -6.15 -3.52
N GLN A 239 6.01 -5.30 -2.51
CA GLN A 239 5.82 -5.64 -1.10
C GLN A 239 4.67 -4.78 -0.54
N PRO A 240 3.65 -5.37 0.09
CA PRO A 240 2.54 -4.61 0.66
C PRO A 240 2.99 -3.78 1.87
N ASP A 241 2.23 -2.73 2.18
CA ASP A 241 2.30 -1.90 3.39
C ASP A 241 0.85 -1.53 3.72
N ARG A 242 0.22 -2.20 4.71
CA ARG A 242 -1.23 -2.10 4.95
C ARG A 242 -1.60 -1.12 6.04
N ASP A 243 -0.69 -0.78 6.95
CA ASP A 243 -0.91 0.27 7.94
C ASP A 243 -0.40 1.64 7.45
N GLY A 244 0.38 1.67 6.37
CA GLY A 244 0.76 2.86 5.65
C GLY A 244 1.88 3.63 6.35
N ASP A 245 2.84 2.91 6.93
CA ASP A 245 3.93 3.46 7.72
C ASP A 245 5.29 3.47 7.00
N PHE A 246 5.30 3.11 5.72
CA PHE A 246 6.49 3.01 4.87
C PHE A 246 7.42 1.83 5.20
N LEU A 247 6.96 0.86 5.99
CA LEU A 247 7.63 -0.41 6.21
C LEU A 247 6.86 -1.53 5.48
N PRO A 248 7.55 -2.49 4.83
CA PRO A 248 6.88 -3.56 4.14
C PRO A 248 6.36 -4.62 5.11
N ASP A 249 5.07 -4.94 4.96
CA ASP A 249 4.27 -5.96 5.64
C ASP A 249 4.65 -7.37 5.17
N VAL A 250 5.90 -7.75 5.39
CA VAL A 250 6.49 -9.01 4.90
C VAL A 250 7.07 -9.82 6.06
N PRO A 251 7.25 -11.14 5.91
CA PRO A 251 7.86 -11.94 6.97
C PRO A 251 9.20 -11.35 7.42
N ILE A 252 9.37 -11.20 8.73
CA ILE A 252 10.60 -10.63 9.32
C ILE A 252 11.81 -11.46 8.89
N GLY A 253 12.88 -10.77 8.47
CA GLY A 253 14.09 -11.38 7.91
C GLY A 253 14.05 -11.63 6.40
N SER A 254 12.88 -11.53 5.75
CA SER A 254 12.79 -11.56 4.28
C SER A 254 13.20 -10.24 3.61
N ASP A 255 13.17 -9.13 4.37
CA ASP A 255 13.63 -7.81 3.99
C ASP A 255 14.29 -7.15 5.22
N PRO A 256 15.42 -6.42 5.07
CA PRO A 256 16.06 -5.71 6.18
C PRO A 256 15.18 -4.62 6.79
N ASN A 257 14.18 -4.12 6.06
CA ASN A 257 13.25 -3.11 6.53
C ASN A 257 11.87 -3.68 6.91
N ALA A 258 11.68 -5.00 6.88
CA ALA A 258 10.40 -5.64 7.20
C ALA A 258 9.79 -5.06 8.49
N ASP A 259 8.50 -4.76 8.44
CA ASP A 259 7.78 -4.19 9.56
C ASP A 259 7.71 -5.20 10.72
N LYS A 260 8.19 -4.78 11.89
CA LYS A 260 8.16 -5.56 13.13
C LYS A 260 6.88 -5.34 13.93
N CYS A 261 6.10 -4.33 13.57
CA CYS A 261 4.80 -4.01 14.15
C CYS A 261 3.63 -4.00 13.15
N PRO A 262 3.39 -5.08 12.38
CA PRO A 262 2.30 -5.14 11.41
C PRO A 262 0.96 -4.68 11.97
N GLY A 263 0.37 -3.66 11.34
CA GLY A 263 -0.92 -3.07 11.70
C GLY A 263 -0.81 -1.82 12.59
N VAL A 264 0.40 -1.39 12.93
CA VAL A 264 0.65 -0.17 13.69
C VAL A 264 1.29 0.85 12.76
N ASN A 265 0.56 1.92 12.43
CA ASN A 265 1.11 2.98 11.57
C ASN A 265 2.23 3.75 12.30
N SER A 266 3.47 3.25 12.24
CA SER A 266 4.64 3.85 12.87
C SER A 266 5.94 3.45 12.17
N THR A 267 6.59 4.43 11.55
CA THR A 267 7.92 4.25 10.94
C THR A 267 9.03 3.82 11.92
N ASN A 268 8.76 3.72 13.22
CA ASN A 268 9.76 3.36 14.23
C ASN A 268 9.93 1.84 14.31
N ASN A 269 10.84 1.30 13.50
CA ASN A 269 11.18 -0.12 13.46
C ASN A 269 12.32 -0.53 14.43
N THR A 270 12.53 0.25 15.50
CA THR A 270 13.59 -0.02 16.50
C THR A 270 13.20 -1.20 17.36
N ASP A 271 14.12 -2.16 17.49
CA ASP A 271 13.97 -3.42 18.22
C ASP A 271 15.28 -3.62 18.99
N ALA A 272 15.28 -3.27 20.27
CA ALA A 272 16.50 -3.19 21.07
C ALA A 272 16.89 -4.52 21.73
N ASP A 273 15.97 -5.45 21.89
CA ASP A 273 16.22 -6.77 22.49
C ASP A 273 16.25 -7.94 21.47
N ALA A 274 15.97 -7.65 20.20
CA ALA A 274 16.05 -8.55 19.05
C ALA A 274 15.02 -9.69 19.06
N ASP A 275 13.84 -9.50 19.64
CA ASP A 275 12.73 -10.46 19.61
C ASP A 275 11.86 -10.39 18.34
N SER A 276 12.19 -9.47 17.42
CA SER A 276 11.44 -9.19 16.20
C SER A 276 10.11 -8.45 16.41
N ARG A 277 9.95 -7.76 17.53
CA ARG A 277 8.97 -6.71 17.77
C ARG A 277 9.70 -5.38 17.86
N ALA A 278 9.01 -4.30 17.53
CA ALA A 278 9.58 -2.97 17.66
C ALA A 278 8.82 -2.18 18.74
N VAL A 279 9.46 -1.11 19.22
CA VAL A 279 8.92 -0.20 20.26
C VAL A 279 7.41 0.08 20.14
N PRO A 280 6.83 0.36 18.94
CA PRO A 280 5.40 0.69 18.84
C PRO A 280 4.44 -0.44 19.24
N CYS A 281 4.87 -1.70 19.17
CA CYS A 281 4.06 -2.89 19.47
C CYS A 281 4.70 -3.79 20.55
N ASP A 282 5.73 -3.29 21.22
CA ASP A 282 6.43 -3.96 22.29
C ASP A 282 6.27 -3.18 23.60
N CYS A 283 5.63 -3.82 24.59
CA CYS A 283 5.44 -3.26 25.92
C CYS A 283 6.76 -3.00 26.66
N ASN A 284 7.83 -3.70 26.31
CA ASN A 284 9.14 -3.65 26.93
C ASN A 284 10.25 -4.10 25.97
N ASP A 285 10.63 -3.22 25.04
CA ASP A 285 11.70 -3.36 24.04
C ASP A 285 13.12 -3.56 24.65
N ALA A 286 13.24 -3.90 25.92
CA ALA A 286 14.48 -4.28 26.60
C ALA A 286 14.43 -5.72 27.14
N ASP A 287 13.34 -6.46 26.94
CA ASP A 287 13.12 -7.82 27.39
C ASP A 287 12.45 -8.67 26.30
N ALA A 288 13.30 -9.38 25.55
CA ALA A 288 12.90 -10.25 24.44
C ALA A 288 11.96 -11.42 24.81
N THR A 289 11.60 -11.55 26.09
CA THR A 289 10.65 -12.56 26.55
C THR A 289 9.22 -12.04 26.64
N VAL A 290 8.95 -10.75 26.40
CA VAL A 290 7.61 -10.17 26.56
C VAL A 290 7.39 -8.96 25.64
N TRP A 291 6.23 -8.90 24.97
CA TRP A 291 5.90 -7.82 24.04
C TRP A 291 4.48 -7.26 24.18
N SER A 292 3.55 -8.01 24.77
CA SER A 292 2.17 -7.53 24.98
C SER A 292 1.55 -8.13 26.23
N ALA A 293 0.40 -7.62 26.68
CA ALA A 293 -0.35 -8.26 27.76
C ALA A 293 -0.74 -9.72 27.38
N PRO A 294 -0.87 -10.63 28.36
CA PRO A 294 -1.44 -11.95 28.13
C PRO A 294 -2.93 -11.86 27.76
N GLY A 295 -3.42 -12.85 27.03
CA GLY A 295 -4.84 -13.05 26.79
C GLY A 295 -5.62 -13.50 28.03
N GLU A 296 -6.89 -13.87 27.82
CA GLU A 296 -7.77 -14.35 28.89
C GLU A 296 -7.34 -15.73 29.42
N ALA A 297 -7.25 -15.87 30.75
CA ALA A 297 -7.19 -17.16 31.40
C ALA A 297 -8.57 -17.83 31.34
N THR A 298 -8.63 -19.09 30.90
CA THR A 298 -9.89 -19.77 30.57
C THR A 298 -10.10 -21.02 31.43
N GLY A 299 -11.25 -21.69 31.27
CA GLY A 299 -11.48 -23.00 31.89
C GLY A 299 -11.48 -22.99 33.41
N ILE A 300 -11.87 -21.87 34.03
CA ILE A 300 -11.96 -21.72 35.48
C ILE A 300 -12.97 -22.74 36.01
N ALA A 301 -12.52 -23.68 36.84
CA ALA A 301 -13.34 -24.72 37.42
C ALA A 301 -12.86 -25.16 38.79
N PHE A 302 -13.79 -25.63 39.61
CA PHE A 302 -13.47 -26.31 40.85
C PHE A 302 -13.10 -27.76 40.56
N SER A 303 -11.87 -28.14 40.93
CA SER A 303 -11.38 -29.54 40.91
C SER A 303 -11.75 -30.30 42.18
N SER A 304 -12.06 -29.57 43.26
CA SER A 304 -12.65 -30.07 44.50
C SER A 304 -13.48 -28.94 45.14
N HIS A 305 -14.10 -29.19 46.29
CA HIS A 305 -14.88 -28.17 47.01
C HIS A 305 -14.09 -26.91 47.39
N THR A 306 -12.75 -26.99 47.44
CA THR A 306 -11.87 -25.88 47.84
C THR A 306 -10.80 -25.55 46.81
N ALA A 307 -10.58 -26.42 45.81
CA ALA A 307 -9.50 -26.25 44.84
C ALA A 307 -10.04 -25.70 43.52
N LEU A 308 -9.66 -24.47 43.20
CA LEU A 308 -9.91 -23.80 41.92
C LEU A 308 -8.73 -24.04 40.97
N ALA A 309 -9.00 -24.35 39.71
CA ALA A 309 -8.01 -24.48 38.66
C ALA A 309 -8.47 -23.74 37.39
N TRP A 310 -7.52 -23.32 36.57
CA TRP A 310 -7.76 -22.65 35.30
C TRP A 310 -6.70 -23.04 34.27
N SER A 311 -6.93 -22.64 33.03
CA SER A 311 -5.99 -22.79 31.93
C SER A 311 -5.28 -21.46 31.66
N ALA A 312 -3.99 -21.54 31.37
CA ALA A 312 -3.23 -20.40 30.89
C ALA A 312 -3.84 -19.84 29.59
N PRO A 313 -3.70 -18.54 29.33
CA PRO A 313 -4.05 -17.95 28.04
C PRO A 313 -3.36 -18.66 26.87
N ALA A 314 -4.05 -18.74 25.73
CA ALA A 314 -3.47 -19.25 24.49
C ALA A 314 -2.36 -18.32 23.97
N ASP A 315 -2.58 -17.01 24.06
CA ASP A 315 -1.58 -15.98 23.84
C ASP A 315 -1.08 -15.45 25.18
N LYS A 316 0.22 -15.57 25.44
CA LYS A 316 0.85 -15.11 26.68
C LYS A 316 1.45 -13.70 26.55
N GLY A 317 1.41 -13.12 25.35
CA GLY A 317 2.05 -11.85 25.03
C GLY A 317 3.58 -11.90 25.19
N GLY A 318 4.17 -13.08 25.01
CA GLY A 318 5.56 -13.34 25.30
C GLY A 318 5.91 -14.82 25.42
N THR A 319 7.17 -15.09 25.72
CA THR A 319 7.67 -16.40 26.16
C THR A 319 7.86 -16.49 27.67
N ALA A 320 7.81 -15.36 28.38
CA ALA A 320 7.94 -15.27 29.82
C ALA A 320 6.91 -16.14 30.57
N ALA A 321 7.31 -16.60 31.76
CA ALA A 321 6.39 -17.29 32.65
C ALA A 321 5.30 -16.33 33.15
N LEU A 322 4.06 -16.81 33.18
CA LEU A 322 2.92 -16.05 33.69
C LEU A 322 2.79 -16.20 35.20
N THR A 323 2.32 -15.15 35.84
CA THR A 323 1.69 -15.20 37.15
C THR A 323 0.20 -14.92 37.02
N TYR A 324 -0.55 -15.13 38.09
CA TYR A 324 -1.98 -14.92 38.10
C TYR A 324 -2.43 -14.19 39.37
N ASP A 325 -3.36 -13.28 39.18
CA ASP A 325 -4.21 -12.80 40.26
C ASP A 325 -5.54 -13.56 40.24
N VAL A 326 -5.98 -13.96 41.43
CA VAL A 326 -7.31 -14.50 41.66
C VAL A 326 -8.11 -13.44 42.37
N LEU A 327 -9.19 -13.00 41.75
CA LEU A 327 -10.15 -12.08 42.35
C LEU A 327 -11.35 -12.87 42.82
N ARG A 328 -11.74 -12.63 44.08
CA ARG A 328 -12.94 -13.23 44.67
C ARG A 328 -14.02 -12.18 44.80
N GLY A 329 -15.16 -12.46 44.20
CA GLY A 329 -16.37 -11.65 44.25
C GLY A 329 -17.39 -12.25 45.20
N THR A 330 -18.16 -11.39 45.84
CA THR A 330 -19.39 -11.79 46.54
C THR A 330 -20.57 -11.01 45.97
N GLN A 331 -21.73 -11.66 45.82
CA GLN A 331 -22.96 -10.99 45.44
C GLN A 331 -24.02 -11.26 46.50
N THR A 332 -24.56 -10.20 47.09
CA THR A 332 -25.70 -10.29 48.01
C THR A 332 -26.87 -10.98 47.32
N VAL A 333 -27.61 -11.82 48.03
CA VAL A 333 -28.83 -12.46 47.50
C VAL A 333 -29.81 -11.37 47.02
N GLY A 334 -30.15 -11.39 45.73
CA GLY A 334 -30.98 -10.36 45.07
C GLY A 334 -30.22 -9.12 44.55
N GLY A 335 -28.88 -9.10 44.65
CA GLY A 335 -28.04 -8.04 44.09
C GLY A 335 -27.85 -8.13 42.57
N THR A 336 -27.41 -7.03 41.96
CA THR A 336 -27.28 -6.90 40.49
C THR A 336 -25.91 -7.31 39.94
N ALA A 337 -24.83 -7.21 40.74
CA ALA A 337 -23.47 -7.56 40.34
C ALA A 337 -22.60 -7.99 41.54
N PRO A 338 -21.58 -8.85 41.36
CA PRO A 338 -20.60 -9.15 42.40
C PRO A 338 -19.63 -8.00 42.65
N THR A 339 -19.22 -7.82 43.91
CA THR A 339 -18.10 -6.93 44.29
C THR A 339 -16.84 -7.76 44.49
N TYR A 340 -15.77 -7.43 43.76
CA TYR A 340 -14.51 -8.19 43.77
C TYR A 340 -13.46 -7.59 44.70
N SER A 341 -12.68 -8.45 45.35
CA SER A 341 -11.43 -8.12 46.02
C SER A 341 -10.31 -9.05 45.57
N CYS A 342 -9.06 -8.62 45.67
CA CYS A 342 -7.91 -9.48 45.41
C CYS A 342 -7.83 -10.57 46.47
N PHE A 343 -7.97 -11.82 46.06
CA PHE A 343 -7.92 -13.00 46.93
C PHE A 343 -6.52 -13.59 46.95
N LEU A 344 -5.88 -13.69 45.79
CA LEU A 344 -4.50 -14.13 45.64
C LEU A 344 -3.83 -13.25 44.58
N THR A 345 -2.57 -12.91 44.78
CA THR A 345 -1.83 -12.08 43.84
C THR A 345 -0.53 -12.75 43.42
N GLY A 346 -0.15 -12.61 42.15
CA GLY A 346 1.14 -13.06 41.62
C GLY A 346 1.43 -14.56 41.76
N THR A 347 0.43 -15.45 41.79
CA THR A 347 0.70 -16.89 41.87
C THR A 347 1.23 -17.44 40.55
N ALA A 348 2.31 -18.21 40.59
CA ALA A 348 2.84 -18.88 39.39
C ALA A 348 2.03 -20.13 39.00
N SER A 349 1.20 -20.65 39.91
CA SER A 349 0.40 -21.86 39.67
C SER A 349 -0.95 -21.51 39.06
N ALA A 350 -1.38 -22.27 38.06
CA ALA A 350 -2.72 -22.16 37.46
C ALA A 350 -3.83 -22.81 38.33
N SER A 351 -3.69 -22.65 39.64
CA SER A 351 -4.61 -23.18 40.64
C SER A 351 -4.47 -22.43 41.96
N SER A 352 -5.55 -22.35 42.71
CA SER A 352 -5.58 -21.80 44.07
C SER A 352 -6.49 -22.62 44.97
N THR A 353 -6.32 -22.50 46.28
CA THR A 353 -7.23 -23.09 47.25
C THR A 353 -7.99 -21.99 47.97
N ASP A 354 -9.32 -22.06 47.95
CA ASP A 354 -10.20 -21.26 48.80
C ASP A 354 -10.90 -22.19 49.78
N SER A 355 -10.51 -22.13 51.05
CA SER A 355 -11.10 -22.94 52.12
C SER A 355 -12.42 -22.39 52.64
N ASP A 356 -12.79 -21.17 52.25
CA ASP A 356 -14.05 -20.58 52.67
C ASP A 356 -15.19 -21.26 51.93
N VAL A 357 -16.25 -21.60 52.67
CA VAL A 357 -17.47 -22.20 52.12
C VAL A 357 -18.61 -21.20 52.33
N PRO A 358 -19.30 -20.76 51.27
CA PRO A 358 -20.50 -19.94 51.41
C PRO A 358 -21.50 -20.64 52.32
N THR A 359 -22.07 -19.91 53.27
CA THR A 359 -23.12 -20.45 54.13
C THR A 359 -24.33 -20.85 53.28
N LEU A 360 -25.05 -21.89 53.71
CA LEU A 360 -26.28 -22.29 53.03
C LEU A 360 -27.29 -21.13 53.07
N GLY A 361 -27.70 -20.64 51.89
CA GLY A 361 -28.56 -19.46 51.75
C GLY A 361 -27.85 -18.11 51.83
N GLY A 362 -26.51 -18.09 51.91
CA GLY A 362 -25.68 -16.90 51.86
C GLY A 362 -25.30 -16.46 50.45
N SER A 363 -24.47 -15.42 50.37
CA SER A 363 -23.91 -14.88 49.12
C SER A 363 -22.95 -15.88 48.48
N PRO A 364 -23.14 -16.29 47.20
CA PRO A 364 -22.18 -17.16 46.52
C PRO A 364 -20.87 -16.42 46.23
N PHE A 365 -19.80 -17.20 46.04
CA PHE A 365 -18.51 -16.68 45.58
C PHE A 365 -18.41 -16.72 44.05
N PHE A 366 -17.77 -15.70 43.50
CA PHE A 366 -17.42 -15.57 42.10
C PHE A 366 -15.92 -15.46 41.97
N TYR A 367 -15.34 -16.04 40.94
CA TYR A 367 -13.89 -15.98 40.74
C TYR A 367 -13.60 -15.43 39.35
N LEU A 368 -12.64 -14.51 39.29
CA LEU A 368 -12.01 -14.06 38.06
C LEU A 368 -10.53 -14.32 38.17
N ILE A 369 -9.93 -14.68 37.05
CA ILE A 369 -8.50 -14.91 36.95
C ILE A 369 -7.94 -13.90 35.96
N ARG A 370 -6.87 -13.23 36.35
CA ARG A 370 -6.07 -12.37 35.48
C ARG A 370 -4.69 -12.98 35.33
N ALA A 371 -4.30 -13.29 34.10
CA ALA A 371 -2.93 -13.64 33.79
C ALA A 371 -2.07 -12.36 33.73
N ILE A 372 -0.84 -12.44 34.22
CA ILE A 372 0.11 -11.33 34.28
C ILE A 372 1.45 -11.81 33.74
N ASN A 373 2.11 -10.96 32.94
CA ASN A 373 3.48 -11.18 32.50
C ASN A 373 4.39 -10.00 32.90
N PRO A 374 5.70 -10.06 32.62
CA PRO A 374 6.65 -9.02 33.04
C PRO A 374 6.57 -7.66 32.33
N CYS A 375 5.62 -7.42 31.41
CA CYS A 375 5.45 -6.08 30.84
C CYS A 375 5.26 -5.03 31.96
N PRO A 376 5.85 -3.82 31.85
CA PRO A 376 5.80 -2.80 32.88
C PRO A 376 4.37 -2.35 33.26
N GLY A 377 4.11 -2.31 34.56
CA GLY A 377 2.85 -1.79 35.11
C GLY A 377 1.63 -2.57 34.63
N THR A 378 0.55 -1.86 34.30
CA THR A 378 -0.69 -2.50 33.83
C THR A 378 -0.62 -2.97 32.39
N LEU A 379 0.49 -2.77 31.67
CA LEU A 379 0.67 -3.32 30.31
C LEU A 379 0.86 -4.84 30.33
N GLY A 380 1.25 -5.42 31.47
CA GLY A 380 1.34 -6.87 31.66
C GLY A 380 0.08 -7.52 32.18
N ASP A 381 -0.96 -6.73 32.46
CA ASP A 381 -2.23 -7.22 33.00
C ASP A 381 -3.13 -7.72 31.85
N GLY A 382 -3.33 -9.04 31.79
CA GLY A 382 -4.34 -9.63 30.91
C GLY A 382 -5.78 -9.29 31.35
N PRO A 383 -6.78 -9.58 30.51
CA PRO A 383 -8.17 -9.36 30.88
C PRO A 383 -8.61 -10.32 32.01
N VAL A 384 -9.48 -9.84 32.91
CA VAL A 384 -10.20 -10.66 33.91
C VAL A 384 -11.38 -11.46 33.32
N GLY A 385 -11.35 -11.66 32.00
CA GLY A 385 -12.30 -12.41 31.21
C GLY A 385 -13.23 -11.59 30.32
N THR A 386 -13.44 -12.07 29.09
CA THR A 386 -14.31 -11.48 28.07
C THR A 386 -15.66 -12.21 27.94
N GLY A 387 -15.78 -13.37 28.59
CA GLY A 387 -16.94 -14.27 28.51
C GLY A 387 -18.28 -13.62 28.88
N GLN A 388 -19.12 -13.47 27.86
CA GLN A 388 -20.51 -13.01 27.86
C GLN A 388 -21.51 -13.95 28.56
N ASN A 389 -21.25 -14.40 29.79
CA ASN A 389 -22.33 -14.86 30.68
C ASN A 389 -22.96 -13.70 31.48
N THR A 390 -22.72 -12.46 31.05
CA THR A 390 -23.49 -11.29 31.45
C THR A 390 -24.43 -10.93 30.31
N SER A 391 -25.64 -11.46 30.32
CA SER A 391 -26.78 -10.89 29.60
C SER A 391 -27.20 -9.53 30.22
N GLY A 392 -26.23 -8.69 30.59
CA GLY A 392 -26.40 -7.41 31.27
C GLY A 392 -25.25 -6.45 30.93
N PRO A 393 -25.50 -5.12 30.95
CA PRO A 393 -24.66 -4.10 30.34
C PRO A 393 -23.42 -3.67 31.17
N PHE A 394 -22.99 -4.45 32.16
CA PHE A 394 -21.95 -4.02 33.10
C PHE A 394 -20.60 -4.62 32.77
N ALA A 395 -19.65 -3.77 32.37
CA ALA A 395 -18.23 -4.10 32.43
C ALA A 395 -17.86 -4.51 33.87
N ARG A 396 -17.09 -5.59 34.05
CA ARG A 396 -16.66 -6.03 35.38
C ARG A 396 -15.66 -5.01 35.92
N VAL A 397 -16.07 -4.21 36.90
CA VAL A 397 -15.17 -3.32 37.65
C VAL A 397 -14.46 -4.16 38.71
N VAL A 398 -13.15 -4.23 38.62
CA VAL A 398 -12.28 -4.98 39.53
C VAL A 398 -11.20 -4.07 40.11
N PRO A 399 -10.74 -4.30 41.35
CA PRO A 399 -9.60 -3.57 41.90
C PRO A 399 -8.30 -3.99 41.21
N THR A 400 -7.33 -3.08 41.19
CA THR A 400 -5.93 -3.41 40.90
C THR A 400 -5.36 -4.16 42.10
N CYS A 401 -4.76 -5.32 41.85
CA CYS A 401 -4.09 -6.06 42.90
C CYS A 401 -2.66 -5.53 43.16
N PRO A 402 -2.18 -5.61 44.42
CA PRO A 402 -0.84 -5.17 44.80
C PRO A 402 0.31 -5.92 44.12
#